data_AF-A0A1E9BEJ3-F1
#
_entry.id   AF-A0A1E9BEJ3-F1
#
_cell.length_a   1.000
_cell.length_b   1.000
_cell.length_c   1.000
_cell.angle_alpha   90.00
_cell.angle_beta   90.00
_cell.angle_gamma   90.00
#
_symmetry.space_group_name_H-M   'P 1'
#
loop_
_entity.id
_entity.type
_entity.pdbx_description
1 polymer ?
#
loop_
_entity_poly.entity_id
_entity_poly.type
_entity_poly.pdbx_seq_one_letter_code
_entity_poly.pdbx_strand_id
1 'polypeptide(L)'
;MTTTKKSLKNAVGTQQKKNIETDYQDDDEIIDINEVRRRKGITGEKKFFFIACLRSFYEDEEFRFSVKSLTGLASYIAGWRIFYVNTHHGYRLMKYSSILSEIHGLSKKTREIANREKEEKKHYKSKYYSKKQ
;
A
#
# COMPACT_ATOMS: atom_id res chain seq x y z
N MET A 1 28.00 48.69 24.77
CA MET A 1 27.00 47.62 25.00
C MET A 1 25.91 47.73 23.94
N THR A 2 25.26 46.61 23.63
CA THR A 2 24.01 46.40 22.86
C THR A 2 23.98 46.70 21.35
N THR A 3 24.40 45.68 20.59
CA THR A 3 23.82 45.28 19.30
C THR A 3 22.33 44.94 19.43
N THR A 4 21.49 45.39 18.49
CA THR A 4 20.15 44.82 18.29
C THR A 4 19.96 44.39 16.84
N LYS A 5 20.03 43.07 16.64
CA LYS A 5 19.76 42.36 15.39
C LYS A 5 18.25 42.38 15.13
N LYS A 6 17.81 42.99 14.02
CA LYS A 6 16.43 42.86 13.54
C LYS A 6 16.33 41.54 12.77
N SER A 7 15.79 40.51 13.43
CA SER A 7 15.58 39.18 12.86
C SER A 7 14.44 39.20 11.86
N LEU A 8 14.75 38.96 10.58
CA LEU A 8 13.79 38.63 9.53
C LEU A 8 13.29 37.20 9.79
N LYS A 9 12.06 37.07 10.29
CA LYS A 9 11.36 35.79 10.35
C LYS A 9 10.98 35.40 8.93
N ASN A 10 11.82 34.59 8.29
CA ASN A 10 11.49 33.94 7.03
C ASN A 10 10.32 32.97 7.27
N ALA A 11 9.16 33.33 6.72
CA ALA A 11 8.02 32.45 6.58
C ALA A 11 8.39 31.31 5.64
N VAL A 12 8.77 30.16 6.20
CA VAL A 12 8.91 28.93 5.42
C VAL A 12 7.50 28.42 5.15
N GLY A 13 7.10 28.59 3.89
CA GLY A 13 5.78 28.31 3.37
C GLY A 13 5.26 26.95 3.80
N THR A 14 4.00 26.96 4.22
CA THR A 14 3.14 25.79 4.28
C THR A 14 3.25 25.09 2.94
N GLN A 15 3.96 23.96 2.87
CA GLN A 15 3.89 23.09 1.71
C GLN A 15 2.43 22.65 1.61
N GLN A 16 1.68 23.28 0.70
CA GLN A 16 0.39 22.80 0.29
C GLN A 16 0.61 21.36 -0.16
N LYS A 17 0.13 20.41 0.64
CA LYS A 17 0.00 19.02 0.26
C LYS A 17 -0.77 19.04 -1.05
N LYS A 18 -0.07 18.76 -2.15
CA LYS A 18 -0.72 18.49 -3.43
C LYS A 18 -1.67 17.34 -3.12
N ASN A 19 -2.98 17.62 -3.13
CA ASN A 19 -3.99 16.59 -3.11
C ASN A 19 -3.70 15.74 -4.35
N ILE A 20 -3.11 14.56 -4.15
CA ILE A 20 -3.11 13.52 -5.16
C ILE A 20 -4.58 13.14 -5.24
N GLU A 21 -5.30 13.83 -6.12
CA GLU A 21 -6.66 13.53 -6.50
C GLU A 21 -6.61 12.13 -7.12
N THR A 22 -6.87 11.14 -6.29
CA THR A 22 -7.07 9.78 -6.75
C THR A 22 -8.36 9.81 -7.55
N ASP A 23 -8.31 9.51 -8.86
CA ASP A 23 -9.47 9.34 -9.75
C ASP A 23 -10.37 8.15 -9.35
N TYR A 24 -10.21 7.65 -8.12
CA TYR A 24 -11.00 6.59 -7.57
C TYR A 24 -12.25 7.16 -6.93
N GLN A 25 -13.38 7.03 -7.63
CA GLN A 25 -14.70 7.29 -7.08
C GLN A 25 -15.18 6.06 -6.32
N ASP A 26 -15.55 6.23 -5.04
CA ASP A 26 -16.19 5.17 -4.28
C ASP A 26 -17.50 4.79 -4.96
N ASP A 27 -17.69 3.49 -5.19
CA ASP A 27 -18.90 2.93 -5.78
C ASP A 27 -19.78 2.35 -4.67
N ASP A 28 -20.95 2.96 -4.49
CA ASP A 28 -21.92 2.56 -3.47
C ASP A 28 -22.97 1.56 -4.01
N GLU A 29 -22.82 1.05 -5.25
CA GLU A 29 -23.63 -0.02 -5.82
C GLU A 29 -23.68 -1.25 -4.90
N ILE A 30 -24.88 -1.78 -4.68
CA ILE A 30 -25.10 -3.04 -3.96
C ILE A 30 -25.48 -4.11 -4.98
N ILE A 31 -24.71 -5.20 -4.99
CA ILE A 31 -24.88 -6.31 -5.92
C ILE A 31 -25.05 -7.64 -5.18
N ASP A 32 -25.67 -8.62 -5.83
CA ASP A 32 -25.81 -9.96 -5.26
C ASP A 32 -24.51 -10.79 -5.41
N ILE A 33 -24.46 -11.96 -4.78
CA ILE A 33 -23.29 -12.85 -4.85
C ILE A 33 -23.03 -13.39 -6.27
N ASN A 34 -24.05 -13.53 -7.11
CA ASN A 34 -23.88 -14.03 -8.48
C ASN A 34 -23.19 -12.98 -9.34
N GLU A 35 -23.57 -11.71 -9.17
CA GLU A 35 -22.93 -10.56 -9.80
C GLU A 35 -21.47 -10.43 -9.37
N VAL A 36 -21.19 -10.57 -8.07
CA VAL A 36 -19.82 -10.56 -7.56
C VAL A 36 -18.99 -11.64 -8.25
N ARG A 37 -19.52 -12.86 -8.36
CA ARG A 37 -18.84 -13.98 -9.04
C ARG A 37 -18.65 -13.69 -10.53
N ARG A 38 -19.63 -13.09 -11.21
CA ARG A 38 -19.53 -12.66 -12.62
C ARG A 38 -18.40 -11.64 -12.81
N ARG A 39 -18.23 -10.71 -11.87
CA ARG A 39 -17.14 -9.72 -11.85
C ARG A 39 -15.80 -10.28 -11.35
N LYS A 40 -15.71 -11.59 -11.08
CA LYS A 40 -14.53 -12.24 -10.46
C LYS A 40 -14.12 -11.60 -9.13
N GLY A 41 -15.11 -11.10 -8.39
CA GLY A 41 -14.91 -10.45 -7.11
C GLY A 41 -14.53 -11.43 -5.99
N ILE A 42 -13.70 -10.95 -5.08
CA ILE A 42 -13.24 -11.64 -3.88
C ILE A 42 -14.04 -11.15 -2.68
N THR A 43 -14.84 -12.06 -2.13
CA THR A 43 -15.52 -11.92 -0.83
C THR A 43 -14.74 -12.71 0.23
N GLY A 44 -14.75 -12.26 1.49
CA GLY A 44 -14.03 -12.95 2.57
C GLY A 44 -12.66 -12.34 2.89
N GLU A 45 -11.73 -13.16 3.41
CA GLU A 45 -10.43 -12.72 3.91
C GLU A 45 -9.50 -12.24 2.79
N LYS A 46 -9.04 -10.99 2.89
CA LYS A 46 -8.22 -10.30 1.86
C LYS A 46 -6.79 -10.04 2.33
N LYS A 47 -6.49 -10.32 3.59
CA LYS A 47 -5.23 -9.98 4.25
C LYS A 47 -4.01 -10.57 3.53
N PHE A 48 -4.08 -11.85 3.13
CA PHE A 48 -3.00 -12.51 2.39
C PHE A 48 -2.70 -11.83 1.06
N PHE A 49 -3.73 -11.36 0.37
CA PHE A 49 -3.56 -10.62 -0.87
C PHE A 49 -2.84 -9.28 -0.64
N PHE A 50 -3.28 -8.50 0.36
CA PHE A 50 -2.61 -7.24 0.69
C PHE A 50 -1.16 -7.45 1.11
N ILE A 51 -0.87 -8.53 1.85
CA ILE A 51 0.51 -8.93 2.17
C ILE A 51 1.30 -9.23 0.90
N ALA A 52 0.76 -9.99 -0.05
CA ALA A 52 1.45 -10.30 -1.31
C ALA A 52 1.76 -9.04 -2.14
N CYS A 53 0.81 -8.11 -2.23
CA CYS A 53 1.04 -6.81 -2.88
C CYS A 53 2.12 -5.99 -2.16
N LEU A 54 2.10 -5.95 -0.83
CA LEU A 54 3.12 -5.25 -0.03
C LEU A 54 4.51 -5.90 -0.17
N ARG A 55 4.60 -7.23 -0.23
CA ARG A 55 5.86 -7.93 -0.47
C ARG A 55 6.43 -7.55 -1.83
N SER A 56 5.61 -7.60 -2.88
CA SER A 56 6.00 -7.15 -4.23
C SER A 56 6.48 -5.70 -4.19
N PHE A 57 5.76 -4.81 -3.51
CA PHE A 57 6.16 -3.40 -3.34
C PHE A 57 7.51 -3.20 -2.64
N TYR A 58 7.94 -4.12 -1.77
CA TYR A 58 9.23 -4.02 -1.07
C TYR A 58 10.38 -4.77 -1.77
N GLU A 59 10.07 -5.83 -2.49
CA GLU A 59 11.05 -6.70 -3.13
C GLU A 59 11.35 -6.28 -4.58
N ASP A 60 10.35 -5.78 -5.31
CA ASP A 60 10.45 -5.39 -6.72
C ASP A 60 10.59 -3.85 -6.86
N GLU A 61 11.77 -3.42 -7.31
CA GLU A 61 12.10 -2.00 -7.49
C GLU A 61 11.32 -1.36 -8.64
N GLU A 62 11.07 -2.07 -9.74
CA GLU A 62 10.33 -1.56 -10.89
C GLU A 62 8.86 -1.35 -10.52
N PHE A 63 8.27 -2.35 -9.86
CA PHE A 63 6.91 -2.21 -9.35
C PHE A 63 6.81 -1.07 -8.33
N ARG A 64 7.75 -0.98 -7.38
CA ARG A 64 7.80 0.14 -6.41
C ARG A 64 7.92 1.50 -7.10
N PHE A 65 8.72 1.59 -8.16
CA PHE A 65 8.86 2.81 -8.94
C PHE A 65 7.56 3.21 -9.65
N SER A 66 6.82 2.22 -10.17
CA SER A 66 5.53 2.45 -10.82
C SER A 66 4.47 3.00 -9.86
N VAL A 67 4.30 2.39 -8.68
CA VAL A 67 3.27 2.78 -7.70
C VAL A 67 3.70 3.91 -6.75
N LYS A 68 5.01 4.15 -6.60
CA LYS A 68 5.67 5.24 -5.85
C LYS A 68 5.45 5.30 -4.34
N SER A 69 4.31 4.84 -3.82
CA SER A 69 3.91 4.99 -2.42
C SER A 69 2.85 3.95 -2.00
N LEU A 70 2.57 3.85 -0.71
CA LEU A 70 1.47 3.01 -0.20
C LEU A 70 0.10 3.53 -0.68
N THR A 71 -0.05 4.84 -0.83
CA THR A 71 -1.22 5.49 -1.43
C THR A 71 -1.39 5.01 -2.87
N GLY A 72 -0.32 5.06 -3.68
CA GLY A 72 -0.37 4.57 -5.07
C GLY A 72 -0.59 3.06 -5.17
N LEU A 73 -0.04 2.28 -4.23
CA LEU A 73 -0.34 0.85 -4.13
C LEU A 73 -1.83 0.61 -3.81
N ALA A 74 -2.41 1.36 -2.88
CA ALA A 74 -3.83 1.28 -2.57
C ALA A 74 -4.69 1.68 -3.79
N SER A 75 -4.31 2.71 -4.53
CA SER A 75 -5.01 3.12 -5.76
C SER A 75 -4.91 2.05 -6.85
N TYR A 76 -3.74 1.44 -7.02
CA TYR A 76 -3.51 0.33 -7.95
C TYR A 76 -4.42 -0.86 -7.63
N ILE A 77 -4.48 -1.25 -6.36
CA ILE A 77 -5.34 -2.35 -5.89
C ILE A 77 -6.83 -2.01 -6.04
N ALA A 78 -7.22 -0.77 -5.68
CA ALA A 78 -8.60 -0.31 -5.79
C ALA A 78 -9.07 -0.33 -7.26
N GLY A 79 -8.20 0.08 -8.19
CA GLY A 79 -8.48 0.05 -9.63
C GLY A 79 -8.84 -1.32 -10.20
N TRP A 80 -8.48 -2.41 -9.52
CA TRP A 80 -8.88 -3.76 -9.95
C TRP A 80 -10.37 -4.03 -9.70
N ARG A 81 -11.01 -3.29 -8.79
CA ARG A 81 -12.45 -3.38 -8.49
C ARG A 81 -12.94 -4.81 -8.17
N ILE A 82 -12.08 -5.62 -7.55
CA ILE A 82 -12.35 -7.02 -7.22
C ILE A 82 -12.72 -7.24 -5.75
N PHE A 83 -12.48 -6.30 -4.83
CA PHE A 83 -12.71 -6.55 -3.41
C PHE A 83 -14.11 -6.15 -3.01
N TYR A 84 -14.91 -7.11 -2.53
CA TYR A 84 -16.27 -6.85 -2.08
C TYR A 84 -16.42 -7.13 -0.57
N VAL A 85 -17.19 -6.26 0.08
CA VAL A 85 -17.55 -6.30 1.51
C VAL A 85 -19.02 -6.67 1.61
N ASN A 86 -19.35 -7.61 2.50
CA ASN A 86 -20.73 -8.00 2.75
C ASN A 86 -21.47 -6.87 3.50
N THR A 87 -22.70 -6.61 3.09
CA THR A 87 -23.62 -5.63 3.67
C THR A 87 -24.95 -6.33 3.98
N HIS A 88 -25.85 -5.66 4.71
CA HIS A 88 -27.18 -6.20 5.00
C HIS A 88 -27.99 -6.57 3.74
N HIS A 89 -27.75 -5.91 2.60
CA HIS A 89 -28.56 -6.06 1.39
C HIS A 89 -27.82 -6.70 0.21
N GLY A 90 -26.62 -7.23 0.43
CA GLY A 90 -25.77 -7.79 -0.63
C GLY A 90 -24.31 -7.43 -0.43
N TYR A 91 -23.60 -7.14 -1.51
CA TYR A 91 -22.18 -6.84 -1.49
C TYR A 91 -21.90 -5.47 -2.10
N ARG A 92 -20.99 -4.73 -1.47
CA ARG A 92 -20.49 -3.44 -1.99
C ARG A 92 -19.02 -3.57 -2.33
N LEU A 93 -18.56 -2.83 -3.33
CA LEU A 93 -17.14 -2.68 -3.57
C LEU A 93 -16.44 -2.06 -2.36
N MET A 94 -15.27 -2.58 -2.01
CA MET A 94 -14.47 -2.09 -0.89
C MET A 94 -13.98 -0.68 -1.20
N LYS A 95 -14.22 0.25 -0.26
CA LYS A 95 -13.81 1.64 -0.38
C LYS A 95 -12.30 1.77 -0.43
N TYR A 96 -11.81 2.77 -1.15
CA TYR A 96 -10.38 3.06 -1.23
C TYR A 96 -9.78 3.32 0.15
N SER A 97 -10.49 4.05 1.01
CA SER A 97 -10.08 4.35 2.39
C SER A 97 -9.88 3.08 3.23
N SER A 98 -10.71 2.05 3.04
CA SER A 98 -10.57 0.75 3.69
C SER A 98 -9.35 -0.01 3.19
N ILE A 99 -9.12 -0.03 1.87
CA ILE A 99 -7.93 -0.65 1.27
C ILE A 99 -6.65 0.04 1.79
N LEU A 100 -6.63 1.37 1.78
CA LEU A 100 -5.50 2.15 2.26
C LEU A 100 -5.20 1.87 3.74
N SER A 101 -6.23 1.78 4.58
CA SER A 101 -6.09 1.47 6.00
C SER A 101 -5.49 0.08 6.25
N GLU A 102 -5.96 -0.93 5.51
CA GLU A 102 -5.41 -2.29 5.57
C GLU A 102 -3.94 -2.34 5.12
N ILE A 103 -3.62 -1.68 4.00
CA ILE A 103 -2.25 -1.58 3.50
C ILE A 103 -1.33 -0.92 4.54
N HIS A 104 -1.77 0.18 5.17
CA HIS A 104 -1.00 0.83 6.23
C HIS A 104 -0.82 -0.07 7.46
N GLY A 105 -1.88 -0.75 7.89
CA GLY A 105 -1.84 -1.65 9.05
C GLY A 105 -0.87 -2.83 8.87
N LEU A 106 -0.74 -3.35 7.66
CA LEU A 106 0.11 -4.50 7.35
C LEU A 106 1.54 -4.10 6.98
N SER A 107 1.73 -2.87 6.48
CA SER A 107 2.97 -2.38 5.86
C SER A 107 4.24 -2.60 6.69
N LYS A 108 4.22 -2.26 7.99
CA LYS A 108 5.40 -2.35 8.86
C LYS A 108 5.84 -3.81 9.03
N LYS A 109 4.91 -4.68 9.44
CA LYS A 109 5.19 -6.10 9.68
C LYS A 109 5.66 -6.79 8.41
N THR A 110 5.04 -6.50 7.27
CA THR A 110 5.45 -7.08 5.98
C THR A 110 6.86 -6.64 5.58
N ARG A 111 7.21 -5.37 5.80
CA ARG A 111 8.57 -4.85 5.53
C ARG A 111 9.64 -5.55 6.37
N GLU A 112 9.38 -5.73 7.66
CA GLU A 112 10.32 -6.37 8.59
C GLU A 112 10.58 -7.83 8.19
N ILE A 113 9.52 -8.55 7.79
CA ILE A 113 9.63 -9.93 7.28
C ILE A 113 10.44 -9.96 5.98
N ALA A 114 10.12 -9.10 5.01
CA ALA A 114 10.82 -9.05 3.72
C ALA A 114 12.32 -8.74 3.88
N ASN A 115 12.68 -7.78 4.75
CA ASN A 115 14.07 -7.46 5.03
C ASN A 115 14.82 -8.64 5.67
N ARG A 116 14.19 -9.30 6.65
CA ARG A 116 14.78 -10.47 7.33
C ARG A 116 15.06 -11.59 6.32
N GLU A 117 14.08 -11.94 5.49
CA GLU A 117 14.25 -12.97 4.47
C GLU A 117 15.34 -12.60 3.45
N LYS A 118 15.50 -11.31 3.11
CA LYS A 118 16.56 -10.83 2.21
C LYS A 118 17.94 -11.00 2.84
N GLU A 119 18.10 -10.68 4.11
CA GLU A 119 19.38 -10.86 4.84
C GLU A 119 19.71 -12.34 5.05
N GLU A 120 18.72 -13.18 5.37
CA GLU A 120 18.90 -14.63 5.46
C GLU A 120 19.36 -15.25 4.14
N LYS A 121 18.77 -14.84 3.01
CA LYS A 121 19.21 -15.27 1.66
C LYS A 121 20.64 -14.86 1.35
N LYS A 122 21.06 -13.64 1.73
CA LYS A 122 22.45 -13.17 1.57
C LYS A 122 23.43 -13.97 2.43
N HIS A 123 23.08 -14.21 3.70
CA HIS A 123 23.90 -14.98 4.63
C HIS A 123 24.08 -16.43 4.17
N TYR A 124 23.01 -17.05 3.67
CA TYR A 124 23.09 -18.38 3.08
C TYR A 124 24.01 -18.38 1.86
N LYS A 125 23.85 -17.43 0.94
CA LYS A 125 24.71 -17.33 -0.25
C LYS A 125 26.20 -17.18 0.14
N SER A 126 26.55 -16.29 1.06
CA SER A 126 27.96 -16.10 1.46
C SER A 126 28.58 -17.35 2.09
N LYS A 127 27.83 -18.07 2.94
CA LYS A 127 28.30 -19.31 3.59
C LYS A 127 28.56 -20.45 2.61
N TYR A 128 27.79 -20.56 1.53
CA TYR A 128 27.99 -21.59 0.51
C TYR A 128 29.15 -21.27 -0.44
N TYR A 129 29.36 -20.00 -0.78
CA TYR A 129 30.52 -19.60 -1.58
C TYR A 129 31.85 -19.72 -0.81
N SER A 130 31.86 -19.48 0.51
CA SER A 130 33.08 -19.61 1.32
C SER A 130 33.50 -21.06 1.62
N LYS A 131 32.61 -22.05 1.46
CA LYS A 131 32.92 -23.47 1.65
C LYS A 131 33.41 -24.18 0.37
N LYS A 132 33.37 -23.50 -0.77
CA LYS A 132 33.79 -24.05 -2.09
C LYS A 132 35.17 -23.55 -2.56
N GLN A 133 35.84 -22.73 -1.76
CA GLN A 133 37.26 -22.39 -1.90
C GLN A 133 38.04 -23.14 -0.83
#